data_AF-A0A1I1X6E1-F1
#
_entry.id   AF-A0A1I1X6E1-F1
#
_cell.length_a   1.000
_cell.length_b   1.000
_cell.length_c   1.000
_cell.angle_alpha   90.00
_cell.angle_beta   90.00
_cell.angle_gamma   90.00
#
_symmetry.space_group_name_H-M   'P 1'
#
loop_
_entity.id
_entity.type
_entity.pdbx_description
1 polymer ?
#
loop_
_entity_poly.entity_id
_entity_poly.type
_entity_poly.pdbx_seq_one_letter_code
_entity_poly.pdbx_strand_id
1 'polypeptide(L)'
;MNPPLSSLRATAAPRGAAATSEPMAQPAGPPPESVPMPSSGLVSRAAARKQAHPTQGGLPPRQDLQRLADAKLRGYLLALAVDGRPATGPDLLRLRRAGFTREQTASLLPDGKGNVLPDVQRTGGESTRLVEAARVLADGLSQAKWPWSCAYGASALMAGAGNCGEQSAVGQMLHADRLKAGESLSLVTTEVISHAWTELRDGRGPKHAVVIDSWLRGPVVFAVDGQMSDQPRLVRTRLSLDGISGPVQRDALDGLLLESGAALAEEFQTARRGIPDTFRAAPESLYRPMSVVSRKFERRVQEKMAQPVDAARLQRSPETAWIATPQAMLRQRRLLNEVLAMGVVAELGPPAGIRERARQAKRTVAEASALRSVG
;
A
#
# COMPACT_ATOMS: atom_id res chain seq x y z
N MET A 1 -7.36 0.65 29.17
CA MET A 1 -8.51 1.57 29.31
C MET A 1 -8.34 2.66 28.26
N ASN A 2 -9.32 2.81 27.36
CA ASN A 2 -9.29 3.84 26.31
C ASN A 2 -9.70 5.21 26.88
N PRO A 3 -9.13 6.32 26.40
CA PRO A 3 -9.47 7.65 26.88
C PRO A 3 -10.89 8.06 26.45
N PRO A 4 -11.66 8.76 27.31
CA PRO A 4 -13.02 9.18 26.99
C PRO A 4 -13.05 10.31 25.94
N LEU A 5 -14.01 10.24 25.00
CA LEU A 5 -14.18 11.20 23.89
C LEU A 5 -14.77 12.56 24.30
N SER A 6 -15.16 12.73 25.56
CA SER A 6 -15.81 13.94 26.08
C SER A 6 -14.96 15.22 26.04
N SER A 7 -13.72 15.16 25.52
CA SER A 7 -12.78 16.28 25.39
C SER A 7 -12.62 16.84 23.97
N LEU A 8 -13.35 16.34 22.96
CA LEU A 8 -13.15 16.70 21.54
C LEU A 8 -13.66 18.10 21.12
N ARG A 9 -14.10 18.93 22.07
CA ARG A 9 -14.50 20.32 21.78
C ARG A 9 -13.29 21.27 21.83
N ALA A 10 -12.62 21.42 20.69
CA ALA A 10 -11.81 22.59 20.41
C ALA A 10 -12.02 23.07 18.96
N THR A 11 -12.42 24.33 18.80
CA THR A 11 -12.51 25.02 17.51
C THR A 11 -11.11 25.24 16.95
N ALA A 12 -10.77 24.60 15.84
CA ALA A 12 -9.55 24.86 15.08
C ALA A 12 -9.88 25.48 13.73
N ALA A 13 -9.33 26.67 13.47
CA ALA A 13 -9.36 27.31 12.15
C ALA A 13 -8.32 26.66 11.22
N PRO A 14 -8.55 26.61 9.89
CA PRO A 14 -7.61 25.99 8.96
C PRO A 14 -6.29 26.76 8.95
N ARG A 15 -5.17 26.06 9.17
CA ARG A 15 -3.82 26.61 9.04
C ARG A 15 -3.18 26.11 7.74
N GLY A 16 -2.66 27.06 6.97
CA GLY A 16 -1.80 26.79 5.83
C GLY A 16 -0.57 25.97 6.24
N ALA A 17 -0.12 25.13 5.30
CA ALA A 17 0.93 24.15 5.46
C ALA A 17 2.19 24.73 6.13
N ALA A 18 2.53 24.20 7.30
CA ALA A 18 3.89 24.25 7.85
C ALA A 18 4.11 23.02 8.73
N ALA A 19 5.09 22.21 8.33
CA ALA A 19 5.59 21.09 9.11
C ALA A 19 6.38 21.63 10.32
N THR A 20 6.04 21.16 11.53
CA THR A 20 6.90 21.32 12.70
C THR A 20 7.03 19.99 13.43
N SER A 21 8.26 19.48 13.42
CA SER A 21 8.83 18.40 14.22
C SER A 21 9.01 18.81 15.68
N GLU A 22 8.86 17.88 16.64
CA GLU A 22 9.72 17.73 17.83
C GLU A 22 9.44 16.40 18.62
N PRO A 23 10.38 15.92 19.50
CA PRO A 23 10.51 14.51 19.92
C PRO A 23 10.19 14.23 21.41
N MET A 24 10.09 12.92 21.81
CA MET A 24 10.28 12.29 23.16
C MET A 24 9.35 11.07 23.33
N ALA A 25 9.53 10.05 24.17
CA ALA A 25 10.61 9.37 24.90
C ALA A 25 10.02 7.98 25.34
N GLN A 26 10.85 6.95 25.54
CA GLN A 26 10.45 5.58 25.94
C GLN A 26 10.03 5.48 27.43
N PRO A 27 9.32 4.40 27.84
CA PRO A 27 9.92 3.48 28.81
C PRO A 27 9.54 1.97 28.67
N ALA A 28 10.23 1.15 29.49
CA ALA A 28 10.35 -0.32 29.51
C ALA A 28 9.21 -1.10 30.24
N GLY A 29 9.06 -2.41 29.94
CA GLY A 29 8.20 -3.41 30.66
C GLY A 29 8.90 -4.11 31.84
N PRO A 30 8.51 -5.33 32.35
CA PRO A 30 7.51 -6.34 31.92
C PRO A 30 6.71 -7.00 33.14
N PRO A 31 6.28 -8.30 33.19
CA PRO A 31 5.31 -9.17 32.42
C PRO A 31 4.20 -9.82 33.35
N PRO A 32 3.64 -11.06 33.12
CA PRO A 32 2.56 -11.49 32.18
C PRO A 32 1.34 -12.19 32.87
N GLU A 33 0.24 -12.48 32.14
CA GLU A 33 -0.42 -13.82 32.10
C GLU A 33 -1.76 -13.89 31.29
N SER A 34 -1.81 -14.90 30.42
CA SER A 34 -2.93 -15.75 29.94
C SER A 34 -4.15 -15.21 29.13
N VAL A 35 -4.56 -16.07 28.20
CA VAL A 35 -5.45 -15.93 27.02
C VAL A 35 -6.78 -16.69 27.31
N PRO A 36 -7.96 -16.29 26.77
CA PRO A 36 -8.46 -16.90 25.53
C PRO A 36 -9.22 -15.97 24.54
N MET A 37 -9.04 -16.29 23.26
CA MET A 37 -9.82 -15.92 22.05
C MET A 37 -11.26 -16.50 22.09
N PRO A 38 -12.28 -15.95 21.37
CA PRO A 38 -12.35 -16.03 19.90
C PRO A 38 -12.90 -14.82 19.11
N SER A 39 -12.51 -14.87 17.84
CA SER A 39 -12.90 -14.13 16.63
C SER A 39 -14.40 -13.92 16.38
N SER A 40 -14.76 -12.71 15.91
CA SER A 40 -15.69 -12.40 14.78
C SER A 40 -16.29 -11.00 14.98
N GLY A 41 -16.01 -10.04 14.09
CA GLY A 41 -16.52 -8.67 14.33
C GLY A 41 -16.40 -7.63 13.21
N LEU A 42 -16.43 -8.00 11.93
CA LEU A 42 -16.72 -7.04 10.85
C LEU A 42 -17.96 -7.47 10.07
N VAL A 43 -19.05 -7.72 10.80
CA VAL A 43 -20.40 -7.75 10.23
C VAL A 43 -21.35 -7.03 11.19
N SER A 44 -21.24 -5.71 11.28
CA SER A 44 -22.37 -4.89 11.75
C SER A 44 -22.35 -3.53 11.04
N ARG A 45 -22.45 -3.59 9.71
CA ARG A 45 -22.58 -2.43 8.83
C ARG A 45 -24.03 -2.13 8.45
N ALA A 46 -25.01 -2.62 9.22
CA ALA A 46 -26.42 -2.60 8.81
C ALA A 46 -27.37 -1.70 9.62
N ALA A 47 -26.95 -1.06 10.72
CA ALA A 47 -27.92 -0.45 11.65
C ALA A 47 -27.90 1.09 11.80
N ALA A 48 -27.10 1.84 11.03
CA ALA A 48 -27.04 3.30 11.17
C ALA A 48 -27.11 4.05 9.83
N ARG A 49 -27.97 3.60 8.90
CA ARG A 49 -28.17 4.26 7.60
C ARG A 49 -29.66 4.47 7.32
N LYS A 50 -30.25 5.45 7.99
CA LYS A 50 -31.44 6.14 7.48
C LYS A 50 -31.08 7.60 7.26
N GLN A 51 -31.25 8.02 5.99
CA GLN A 51 -31.19 9.39 5.48
C GLN A 51 -29.80 9.93 5.09
N ALA A 52 -29.35 9.61 3.86
CA ALA A 52 -28.98 10.55 2.79
C ALA A 52 -28.12 9.85 1.71
N HIS A 53 -28.73 9.69 0.52
CA HIS A 53 -28.20 9.31 -0.81
C HIS A 53 -27.35 8.04 -1.05
N PRO A 54 -27.52 7.39 -2.23
CA PRO A 54 -27.06 6.03 -2.48
C PRO A 54 -25.71 6.01 -3.18
N THR A 55 -24.70 5.50 -2.48
CA THR A 55 -23.68 4.67 -3.13
C THR A 55 -23.72 3.31 -2.46
N GLN A 56 -24.23 2.34 -3.23
CA GLN A 56 -23.99 0.92 -3.02
C GLN A 56 -22.48 0.69 -3.17
N GLY A 57 -21.87 0.00 -2.22
CA GLY A 57 -20.44 -0.27 -2.24
C GLY A 57 -20.01 -0.95 -0.96
N GLY A 58 -20.50 -2.17 -0.73
CA GLY A 58 -19.83 -3.07 0.20
C GLY A 58 -18.37 -3.25 -0.24
N LEU A 59 -17.48 -3.62 0.68
CA LEU A 59 -16.12 -3.98 0.31
C LEU A 59 -16.16 -5.06 -0.79
N PRO A 60 -15.32 -4.96 -1.83
CA PRO A 60 -15.26 -6.02 -2.83
C PRO A 60 -14.98 -7.36 -2.14
N PRO A 61 -15.55 -8.48 -2.64
CA PRO A 61 -15.25 -9.80 -2.11
C PRO A 61 -13.74 -10.01 -1.97
N ARG A 62 -13.32 -10.65 -0.86
CA ARG A 62 -11.89 -10.89 -0.57
C ARG A 62 -11.14 -11.52 -1.76
N GLN A 63 -11.80 -12.43 -2.48
CA GLN A 63 -11.24 -13.09 -3.65
C GLN A 63 -10.98 -12.11 -4.81
N ASP A 64 -11.83 -11.09 -4.98
CA ASP A 64 -11.69 -10.09 -6.05
C ASP A 64 -10.52 -9.16 -5.77
N LEU A 65 -10.37 -8.71 -4.52
CA LEU A 65 -9.21 -7.93 -4.09
C LEU A 65 -7.91 -8.73 -4.24
N GLN A 66 -7.91 -10.02 -3.88
CA GLN A 66 -6.73 -10.87 -4.08
C GLN A 66 -6.41 -11.03 -5.57
N ARG A 67 -7.41 -11.25 -6.42
CA ARG A 67 -7.21 -11.34 -7.88
C ARG A 67 -6.65 -10.04 -8.46
N LEU A 68 -7.14 -8.89 -8.00
CA LEU A 68 -6.63 -7.58 -8.40
C LEU A 68 -5.17 -7.37 -7.95
N ALA A 69 -4.87 -7.69 -6.70
CA ALA A 69 -3.53 -7.61 -6.14
C ALA A 69 -2.55 -8.50 -6.90
N ASP A 70 -2.93 -9.76 -7.14
CA ASP A 70 -2.13 -10.72 -7.89
C ASP A 70 -1.94 -10.25 -9.35
N ALA A 71 -2.98 -9.69 -9.99
CA ALA A 71 -2.86 -9.13 -11.33
C ALA A 71 -1.81 -8.02 -11.41
N LYS A 72 -1.84 -7.05 -10.48
CA LYS A 72 -0.86 -5.95 -10.42
C LYS A 72 0.56 -6.43 -10.11
N LEU A 73 0.69 -7.52 -9.34
CA LEU A 73 1.98 -8.06 -8.90
C LEU A 73 2.75 -8.79 -10.02
N ARG A 74 2.06 -9.31 -11.05
CA ARG A 74 2.66 -10.14 -12.12
C ARG A 74 3.84 -9.49 -12.82
N GLY A 75 3.67 -8.25 -13.30
CA GLY A 75 4.74 -7.52 -13.98
C GLY A 75 5.99 -7.38 -13.10
N TYR A 76 5.80 -7.11 -11.80
CA TYR A 76 6.91 -7.02 -10.85
C TYR A 76 7.61 -8.37 -10.59
N LEU A 77 6.87 -9.48 -10.46
CA LEU A 77 7.50 -10.80 -10.31
C LEU A 77 8.28 -11.23 -11.55
N LEU A 78 7.77 -10.92 -12.76
CA LEU A 78 8.52 -11.15 -13.98
C LEU A 78 9.79 -10.29 -14.00
N ALA A 79 9.69 -9.01 -13.60
CA ALA A 79 10.85 -8.13 -13.51
C ALA A 79 11.92 -8.67 -12.54
N LEU A 80 11.53 -9.21 -11.38
CA LEU A 80 12.43 -9.88 -10.45
C LEU A 80 13.12 -11.10 -11.07
N ALA A 81 12.38 -11.93 -11.80
CA ALA A 81 12.91 -13.10 -12.49
C ALA A 81 13.92 -12.70 -13.59
N VAL A 82 13.58 -11.70 -14.41
CA VAL A 82 14.49 -11.13 -15.42
C VAL A 82 15.73 -10.54 -14.77
N ASP A 83 15.59 -9.89 -13.61
CA ASP A 83 16.71 -9.33 -12.86
C ASP A 83 17.60 -10.41 -12.21
N GLY A 84 17.22 -11.69 -12.29
CA GLY A 84 17.98 -12.83 -11.77
C GLY A 84 17.73 -13.15 -10.30
N ARG A 85 16.64 -12.62 -9.73
CA ARG A 85 16.28 -12.77 -8.31
C ARG A 85 14.77 -13.04 -8.15
N PRO A 86 14.25 -14.16 -8.71
CA PRO A 86 12.83 -14.47 -8.64
C PRO A 86 12.36 -14.57 -7.18
N ALA A 87 11.19 -14.00 -6.88
CA ALA A 87 10.55 -14.18 -5.59
C ALA A 87 9.69 -15.45 -5.61
N THR A 88 10.05 -16.43 -4.79
CA THR A 88 9.35 -17.72 -4.66
C THR A 88 9.04 -18.01 -3.20
N GLY A 89 8.19 -19.02 -2.94
CA GLY A 89 7.94 -19.55 -1.60
C GLY A 89 7.53 -18.47 -0.59
N PRO A 90 8.23 -18.33 0.56
CA PRO A 90 7.89 -17.33 1.58
C PRO A 90 7.86 -15.90 1.06
N ASP A 91 8.79 -15.51 0.18
CA ASP A 91 8.88 -14.14 -0.34
C ASP A 91 7.69 -13.78 -1.24
N LEU A 92 7.27 -14.73 -2.07
CA LEU A 92 6.04 -14.56 -2.86
C LEU A 92 4.82 -14.43 -1.95
N LEU A 93 4.69 -15.30 -0.94
CA LEU A 93 3.55 -15.24 -0.01
C LEU A 93 3.50 -13.90 0.75
N ARG A 94 4.67 -13.35 1.12
CA ARG A 94 4.77 -12.02 1.76
C ARG A 94 4.29 -10.92 0.81
N LEU A 95 4.77 -10.90 -0.43
CA LEU A 95 4.32 -9.94 -1.45
C LEU A 95 2.81 -10.07 -1.71
N ARG A 96 2.25 -11.27 -1.79
CA ARG A 96 0.81 -11.46 -2.01
C ARG A 96 -0.06 -10.95 -0.85
N ARG A 97 0.32 -11.23 0.41
CA ARG A 97 -0.40 -10.71 1.59
C ARG A 97 -0.33 -9.19 1.68
N ALA A 98 0.85 -8.63 1.41
CA ALA A 98 1.07 -7.19 1.37
C ALA A 98 0.24 -6.54 0.25
N GLY A 99 0.24 -7.13 -0.96
CA GLY A 99 -0.54 -6.67 -2.10
C GLY A 99 -2.04 -6.66 -1.82
N PHE A 100 -2.56 -7.73 -1.19
CA PHE A 100 -3.95 -7.77 -0.74
C PHE A 100 -4.28 -6.60 0.19
N THR A 101 -3.41 -6.30 1.16
CA THR A 101 -3.61 -5.20 2.11
C THR A 101 -3.61 -3.85 1.42
N ARG A 102 -2.71 -3.65 0.44
CA ARG A 102 -2.68 -2.43 -0.38
C ARG A 102 -4.01 -2.20 -1.11
N GLU A 103 -4.51 -3.22 -1.81
CA GLU A 103 -5.79 -3.09 -2.53
C GLU A 103 -6.97 -2.93 -1.57
N GLN A 104 -6.95 -3.61 -0.42
CA GLN A 104 -7.97 -3.44 0.61
C GLN A 104 -7.99 -2.00 1.15
N THR A 105 -6.82 -1.42 1.40
CA THR A 105 -6.68 -0.01 1.84
C THR A 105 -7.28 0.93 0.82
N ALA A 106 -6.92 0.78 -0.46
CA ALA A 106 -7.47 1.61 -1.53
C ALA A 106 -9.00 1.45 -1.65
N SER A 107 -9.54 0.25 -1.47
CA SER A 107 -10.99 0.00 -1.52
C SER A 107 -11.77 0.61 -0.35
N LEU A 108 -11.11 0.86 0.79
CA LEU A 108 -11.70 1.49 1.97
C LEU A 108 -11.66 3.02 1.90
N LEU A 109 -10.91 3.60 0.96
CA LEU A 109 -10.76 5.03 0.76
C LEU A 109 -11.20 5.40 -0.68
N PRO A 110 -12.51 5.31 -1.00
CA PRO A 110 -13.03 5.44 -2.36
C PRO A 110 -12.83 6.85 -2.98
N ASP A 111 -12.78 7.88 -2.15
CA ASP A 111 -12.49 9.25 -2.60
C ASP A 111 -10.99 9.47 -2.83
N GLY A 112 -10.17 8.47 -2.47
CA GLY A 112 -8.77 8.37 -2.85
C GLY A 112 -7.88 9.32 -2.05
N LYS A 113 -6.98 9.99 -2.75
CA LYS A 113 -5.95 10.85 -2.15
C LYS A 113 -6.34 12.31 -2.29
N GLY A 114 -6.26 13.04 -1.17
CA GLY A 114 -6.62 14.46 -1.13
C GLY A 114 -5.58 15.38 -1.80
N ASN A 115 -4.43 14.86 -2.19
CA ASN A 115 -3.31 15.64 -2.72
C ASN A 115 -2.69 15.05 -4.00
N VAL A 116 -3.34 14.07 -4.65
CA VAL A 116 -2.88 13.51 -5.93
C VAL A 116 -3.83 13.91 -7.04
N LEU A 117 -3.27 14.56 -8.07
CA LEU A 117 -4.03 15.30 -9.08
C LEU A 117 -5.20 14.52 -9.69
N PRO A 118 -5.05 13.26 -10.16
CA PRO A 118 -6.20 12.51 -10.68
C PRO A 118 -7.35 12.31 -9.70
N ASP A 119 -7.08 12.08 -8.41
CA ASP A 119 -8.14 11.89 -7.40
C ASP A 119 -8.83 13.22 -7.09
N VAL A 120 -8.04 14.29 -6.96
CA VAL A 120 -8.57 15.65 -6.78
C VAL A 120 -9.45 16.06 -7.96
N GLN A 121 -9.01 15.79 -9.20
CA GLN A 121 -9.76 16.09 -10.41
C GLN A 121 -11.04 15.24 -10.52
N ARG A 122 -10.94 13.92 -10.28
CA ARG A 122 -12.07 12.98 -10.32
C ARG A 122 -13.19 13.38 -9.36
N THR A 123 -12.83 13.95 -8.22
CA THR A 123 -13.78 14.34 -7.16
C THR A 123 -14.13 15.83 -7.19
N GLY A 124 -13.66 16.60 -8.18
CA GLY A 124 -13.90 18.05 -8.25
C GLY A 124 -13.26 18.86 -7.11
N GLY A 125 -12.28 18.30 -6.41
CA GLY A 125 -11.65 18.86 -5.22
C GLY A 125 -12.19 18.31 -3.90
N GLU A 126 -13.21 17.44 -3.92
CA GLU A 126 -13.82 16.93 -2.69
C GLU A 126 -12.86 16.05 -1.89
N SER A 127 -12.02 15.23 -2.54
CA SER A 127 -11.04 14.39 -1.83
C SER A 127 -10.10 15.23 -0.95
N THR A 128 -9.72 16.41 -1.41
CA THR A 128 -8.90 17.36 -0.65
C THR A 128 -9.62 17.83 0.60
N ARG A 129 -10.89 18.22 0.46
CA ARG A 129 -11.71 18.72 1.56
C ARG A 129 -11.98 17.65 2.61
N LEU A 130 -12.24 16.41 2.16
CA LEU A 130 -12.43 15.25 3.03
C LEU A 130 -11.16 14.95 3.84
N VAL A 131 -9.98 15.01 3.22
CA VAL A 131 -8.71 14.81 3.95
C VAL A 131 -8.46 15.91 4.97
N GLU A 132 -8.79 17.16 4.65
CA GLU A 132 -8.65 18.26 5.62
C GLU A 132 -9.59 18.08 6.82
N ALA A 133 -10.85 17.69 6.58
CA ALA A 133 -11.79 17.36 7.64
C ALA A 133 -11.31 16.16 8.48
N ALA A 134 -10.73 15.14 7.84
CA ALA A 134 -10.15 13.98 8.50
C ALA A 134 -9.01 14.41 9.46
N ARG A 135 -8.18 15.36 9.06
CA ARG A 135 -7.08 15.85 9.90
C ARG A 135 -7.55 16.59 11.14
N VAL A 136 -8.59 17.41 11.02
CA VAL A 136 -9.22 18.05 12.20
C VAL A 136 -9.70 16.99 13.20
N LEU A 137 -10.35 15.94 12.71
CA LEU A 137 -10.76 14.81 13.55
C LEU A 137 -9.56 14.05 14.15
N ALA A 138 -8.54 13.76 13.34
CA ALA A 138 -7.33 13.08 13.78
C ALA A 138 -6.58 13.86 14.87
N ASP A 139 -6.54 15.19 14.76
CA ASP A 139 -5.93 16.08 15.75
C ASP A 139 -6.69 16.03 17.07
N GLY A 140 -8.03 16.07 17.03
CA GLY A 140 -8.86 15.87 18.22
C GLY A 140 -8.59 14.52 18.90
N LEU A 141 -8.56 13.44 18.13
CA LEU A 141 -8.23 12.10 18.65
C LEU A 141 -6.81 12.05 19.24
N SER A 142 -5.84 12.70 18.60
CA SER A 142 -4.46 12.79 19.08
C SER A 142 -4.35 13.60 20.38
N GLN A 143 -5.12 14.69 20.51
CA GLN A 143 -5.23 15.46 21.76
C GLN A 143 -5.84 14.63 22.89
N ALA A 144 -6.82 13.79 22.56
CA ALA A 144 -7.39 12.78 23.44
C ALA A 144 -6.46 11.57 23.67
N LYS A 145 -5.21 11.62 23.19
CA LYS A 145 -4.14 10.62 23.42
C LYS A 145 -4.39 9.26 22.77
N TRP A 146 -5.22 9.20 21.72
CA TRP A 146 -5.27 8.01 20.88
C TRP A 146 -3.94 7.81 20.15
N PRO A 147 -3.48 6.54 19.96
CA PRO A 147 -2.30 6.26 19.16
C PRO A 147 -2.41 6.86 17.76
N TRP A 148 -1.30 7.35 17.21
CA TRP A 148 -1.26 8.01 15.89
C TRP A 148 -1.93 7.18 14.79
N SER A 149 -1.62 5.88 14.74
CA SER A 149 -2.19 4.91 13.79
C SER A 149 -3.72 4.80 13.91
N CYS A 150 -4.25 4.85 15.14
CA CYS A 150 -5.69 4.83 15.41
C CYS A 150 -6.34 6.15 15.01
N ALA A 151 -5.76 7.29 15.40
CA ALA A 151 -6.30 8.61 15.08
C ALA A 151 -6.36 8.87 13.56
N TYR A 152 -5.25 8.61 12.85
CA TYR A 152 -5.18 8.78 11.40
C TYR A 152 -5.96 7.69 10.64
N GLY A 153 -5.95 6.45 11.14
CA GLY A 153 -6.71 5.36 10.55
C GLY A 153 -8.22 5.57 10.65
N ALA A 154 -8.73 5.91 11.84
CA ALA A 154 -10.15 6.13 12.08
C ALA A 154 -10.68 7.33 11.27
N SER A 155 -9.97 8.45 11.30
CA SER A 155 -10.36 9.65 10.56
C SER A 155 -10.38 9.43 9.05
N ALA A 156 -9.40 8.73 8.49
CA ALA A 156 -9.36 8.39 7.07
C ALA A 156 -10.53 7.48 6.67
N LEU A 157 -10.85 6.48 7.50
CA LEU A 157 -11.99 5.59 7.28
C LEU A 157 -13.34 6.31 7.37
N MET A 158 -13.46 7.30 8.26
CA MET A 158 -14.65 8.17 8.32
C MET A 158 -14.76 9.06 7.08
N ALA A 159 -13.63 9.58 6.60
CA ALA A 159 -13.59 10.47 5.46
C ALA A 159 -13.71 9.77 4.10
N GLY A 160 -13.35 8.49 4.01
CA GLY A 160 -13.21 7.78 2.74
C GLY A 160 -12.06 8.29 1.87
N ALA A 161 -11.15 9.10 2.44
CA ALA A 161 -10.03 9.73 1.76
C ALA A 161 -8.80 9.81 2.68
N GLY A 162 -7.60 9.88 2.10
CA GLY A 162 -6.37 10.01 2.88
C GLY A 162 -5.15 10.35 2.04
N ASN A 163 -4.21 11.13 2.58
CA ASN A 163 -2.88 11.32 2.00
C ASN A 163 -1.95 10.19 2.46
N CYS A 164 -0.64 10.33 2.28
CA CYS A 164 0.32 9.25 2.53
C CYS A 164 0.30 8.74 3.98
N GLY A 165 0.19 9.63 4.97
CA GLY A 165 0.10 9.25 6.39
C GLY A 165 -1.15 8.44 6.70
N GLU A 166 -2.32 8.94 6.28
CA GLU A 166 -3.62 8.30 6.48
C GLU A 166 -3.70 6.93 5.77
N GLN A 167 -3.25 6.87 4.50
CA GLN A 167 -3.18 5.63 3.72
C GLN A 167 -2.27 4.60 4.40
N SER A 168 -1.13 5.05 4.94
CA SER A 168 -0.20 4.18 5.67
C SER A 168 -0.79 3.70 7.00
N ALA A 169 -1.48 4.56 7.76
CA ALA A 169 -2.13 4.18 9.01
C ALA A 169 -3.19 3.09 8.77
N VAL A 170 -4.08 3.28 7.79
CA VAL A 170 -5.08 2.27 7.40
C VAL A 170 -4.40 0.97 6.95
N GLY A 171 -3.39 1.06 6.08
CA GLY A 171 -2.66 -0.12 5.60
C GLY A 171 -1.96 -0.90 6.71
N GLN A 172 -1.33 -0.21 7.65
CA GLN A 172 -0.68 -0.82 8.81
C GLN A 172 -1.69 -1.56 9.68
N MET A 173 -2.82 -0.93 10.01
CA MET A 173 -3.85 -1.54 10.84
C MET A 173 -4.49 -2.76 10.15
N LEU A 174 -4.76 -2.68 8.84
CA LEU A 174 -5.30 -3.83 8.09
C LEU A 174 -4.32 -5.00 8.00
N HIS A 175 -3.01 -4.74 8.04
CA HIS A 175 -2.00 -5.80 7.96
C HIS A 175 -1.64 -6.43 9.30
N ALA A 176 -1.94 -5.77 10.43
CA ALA A 176 -1.52 -6.21 11.75
C ALA A 176 -1.85 -7.69 12.03
N ASP A 177 -3.09 -8.12 11.75
CA ASP A 177 -3.55 -9.51 11.95
C ASP A 177 -2.98 -10.52 10.94
N ARG A 178 -2.18 -10.04 9.97
CA ARG A 178 -1.59 -10.86 8.90
C ARG A 178 -0.10 -11.10 9.11
N LEU A 179 0.45 -10.54 10.19
CA LEU A 179 1.83 -10.77 10.57
C LEU A 179 2.07 -12.25 10.86
N LYS A 180 3.20 -12.75 10.35
CA LYS A 180 3.74 -14.06 10.71
C LYS A 180 4.78 -13.91 11.81
N ALA A 181 5.16 -15.03 12.43
CA ALA A 181 6.19 -15.05 13.45
C ALA A 181 7.48 -14.40 12.91
N GLY A 182 8.06 -13.49 13.69
CA GLY A 182 9.26 -12.72 13.32
C GLY A 182 9.00 -11.55 12.36
N GLU A 183 7.76 -11.31 11.93
CA GLU A 183 7.42 -10.14 11.11
C GLU A 183 7.01 -8.92 11.94
N SER A 184 7.27 -7.74 11.39
CA SER A 184 6.81 -6.46 11.93
C SER A 184 6.42 -5.47 10.84
N LEU A 185 5.59 -4.50 11.20
CA LEU A 185 5.18 -3.37 10.38
C LEU A 185 5.85 -2.11 10.88
N SER A 186 6.62 -1.45 10.02
CA SER A 186 7.21 -0.16 10.33
C SER A 186 6.55 0.95 9.53
N LEU A 187 6.10 2.01 10.20
CA LEU A 187 5.80 3.29 9.56
C LEU A 187 7.12 3.96 9.21
N VAL A 188 7.35 4.17 7.93
CA VAL A 188 8.59 4.72 7.39
C VAL A 188 8.30 6.05 6.72
N THR A 189 9.17 7.04 6.94
CA THR A 189 9.06 8.38 6.39
C THR A 189 10.33 8.81 5.68
N THR A 190 10.21 9.65 4.65
CA THR A 190 11.34 10.38 4.06
C THR A 190 11.06 11.88 4.03
N GLU A 191 12.11 12.69 4.16
CA GLU A 191 12.05 14.16 4.11
C GLU A 191 12.42 14.69 2.71
N VAL A 192 12.90 13.85 1.80
CA VAL A 192 13.22 14.24 0.40
C VAL A 192 11.97 14.77 -0.31
N ILE A 193 10.88 14.02 -0.16
CA ILE A 193 9.52 14.44 -0.44
C ILE A 193 8.77 13.99 0.81
N SER A 194 8.21 14.92 1.59
CA SER A 194 7.51 14.58 2.84
C SER A 194 6.46 13.49 2.59
N HIS A 195 6.82 12.24 2.89
CA HIS A 195 6.09 11.05 2.47
C HIS A 195 6.21 9.96 3.51
N ALA A 196 5.14 9.19 3.68
CA ALA A 196 5.05 8.10 4.64
C ALA A 196 4.45 6.84 3.99
N TRP A 197 4.97 5.68 4.34
CA TRP A 197 4.46 4.38 3.91
C TRP A 197 4.68 3.32 4.99
N THR A 198 4.10 2.13 4.79
CA THR A 198 4.29 0.98 5.68
C THR A 198 5.28 0.00 5.06
N GLU A 199 6.21 -0.51 5.87
CA GLU A 199 7.11 -1.60 5.48
C GLU A 199 6.82 -2.86 6.31
N LEU A 200 6.61 -3.98 5.64
CA LEU A 200 6.60 -5.32 6.26
C LEU A 200 8.04 -5.86 6.31
N ARG A 201 8.55 -6.08 7.52
CA ARG A 201 9.93 -6.53 7.79
C ARG A 201 9.92 -7.92 8.43
N ASP A 202 11.01 -8.68 8.27
CA ASP A 202 11.16 -10.05 8.78
C ASP A 202 12.58 -10.36 9.31
N GLY A 203 13.27 -9.34 9.83
CA GLY A 203 14.62 -9.48 10.41
C GLY A 203 15.78 -9.57 9.42
N ARG A 204 15.53 -9.86 8.13
CA ARG A 204 16.58 -9.92 7.08
C ARG A 204 17.14 -8.55 6.66
N GLY A 205 16.73 -7.48 7.34
CA GLY A 205 17.16 -6.11 7.10
C GLY A 205 16.29 -5.36 6.07
N PRO A 206 16.52 -4.05 5.91
CA PRO A 206 15.61 -3.14 5.20
C PRO A 206 15.48 -3.46 3.71
N LYS A 207 16.49 -4.05 3.06
CA LYS A 207 16.42 -4.39 1.63
C LYS A 207 15.38 -5.49 1.32
N HIS A 208 15.07 -6.35 2.30
CA HIS A 208 14.09 -7.44 2.20
C HIS A 208 12.70 -7.04 2.73
N ALA A 209 12.56 -5.79 3.19
CA ALA A 209 11.26 -5.27 3.58
C ALA A 209 10.34 -5.15 2.35
N VAL A 210 9.05 -5.40 2.54
CA VAL A 210 8.04 -5.21 1.50
C VAL A 210 7.34 -3.87 1.74
N VAL A 211 7.31 -3.02 0.72
CA VAL A 211 6.67 -1.71 0.75
C VAL A 211 5.17 -1.87 0.50
N ILE A 212 4.36 -1.46 1.48
CA ILE A 212 2.91 -1.33 1.42
C ILE A 212 2.61 0.16 1.32
N ASP A 213 2.50 0.65 0.08
CA ASP A 213 2.22 2.04 -0.21
C ASP A 213 1.00 2.13 -1.14
N SER A 214 -0.15 2.43 -0.54
CA SER A 214 -1.39 2.65 -1.26
C SER A 214 -1.45 4.05 -1.86
N TRP A 215 -0.62 4.99 -1.43
CA TRP A 215 -0.56 6.35 -1.96
C TRP A 215 0.13 6.39 -3.34
N LEU A 216 1.24 5.68 -3.52
CA LEU A 216 1.92 5.49 -4.80
C LEU A 216 1.17 4.50 -5.74
N ARG A 217 1.37 4.65 -7.06
CA ARG A 217 0.87 3.73 -8.10
C ARG A 217 1.79 2.52 -8.26
N GLY A 218 1.20 1.37 -8.60
CA GLY A 218 1.92 0.12 -8.85
C GLY A 218 1.69 -0.95 -7.78
N PRO A 219 2.35 -2.11 -7.90
CA PRO A 219 2.20 -3.20 -6.94
C PRO A 219 3.00 -2.95 -5.66
N VAL A 220 2.84 -3.82 -4.67
CA VAL A 220 3.84 -3.90 -3.59
C VAL A 220 5.17 -4.39 -4.14
N VAL A 221 6.27 -3.89 -3.58
CA VAL A 221 7.64 -4.19 -4.03
C VAL A 221 8.55 -4.43 -2.84
N PHE A 222 9.73 -5.01 -3.07
CA PHE A 222 10.78 -4.97 -2.07
C PHE A 222 11.33 -3.55 -1.96
N ALA A 223 11.70 -3.13 -0.74
CA ALA A 223 12.16 -1.77 -0.48
C ALA A 223 13.38 -1.39 -1.34
N VAL A 224 14.27 -2.33 -1.65
CA VAL A 224 15.43 -2.12 -2.53
C VAL A 224 15.05 -1.71 -3.97
N ASP A 225 13.81 -1.95 -4.38
CA ASP A 225 13.29 -1.65 -5.71
C ASP A 225 12.31 -0.47 -5.72
N GLY A 226 12.02 0.10 -4.55
CA GLY A 226 11.04 1.14 -4.38
C GLY A 226 11.59 2.55 -4.61
N GLN A 227 10.78 3.41 -5.24
CA GLN A 227 11.13 4.78 -5.64
C GLN A 227 11.54 5.68 -4.47
N MET A 228 10.98 5.44 -3.28
CA MET A 228 11.26 6.21 -2.06
C MET A 228 12.03 5.39 -1.00
N SER A 229 12.18 4.09 -1.20
CA SER A 229 12.72 3.14 -0.22
C SER A 229 14.07 2.53 -0.63
N ASP A 230 14.53 2.73 -1.87
CA ASP A 230 15.77 2.14 -2.38
C ASP A 230 17.05 2.76 -1.79
N GLN A 231 16.90 3.81 -0.97
CA GLN A 231 17.98 4.46 -0.22
C GLN A 231 17.69 4.45 1.29
N PRO A 232 17.99 3.35 2.00
CA PRO A 232 17.66 3.19 3.43
C PRO A 232 18.23 4.29 4.34
N ARG A 233 19.31 4.97 3.95
CA ARG A 233 19.90 6.08 4.69
C ARG A 233 19.05 7.36 4.68
N LEU A 234 18.11 7.48 3.74
CA LEU A 234 17.24 8.66 3.57
C LEU A 234 15.84 8.46 4.16
N VAL A 235 15.63 7.34 4.85
CA VAL A 235 14.34 6.98 5.43
C VAL A 235 14.47 6.81 6.94
N ARG A 236 13.43 7.19 7.68
CA ARG A 236 13.35 7.05 9.14
C ARG A 236 12.16 6.18 9.50
N THR A 237 12.37 5.28 10.47
CA THR A 237 11.25 4.52 11.08
C THR A 237 10.66 5.37 12.21
N ARG A 238 9.34 5.58 12.19
CA ARG A 238 8.63 6.39 13.18
C ARG A 238 7.90 5.55 14.23
N LEU A 239 7.31 4.44 13.78
CA LEU A 239 6.53 3.52 14.61
C LEU A 239 6.80 2.10 14.09
N SER A 240 6.88 1.12 14.99
CA SER A 240 6.95 -0.29 14.62
C SER A 240 5.92 -1.08 15.42
N LEU A 241 5.23 -2.00 14.75
CA LEU A 241 4.28 -2.94 15.34
C LEU A 241 4.72 -4.36 15.01
N ASP A 242 4.76 -5.22 16.01
CA ASP A 242 5.06 -6.64 15.87
C ASP A 242 3.78 -7.49 16.03
N GLY A 243 3.94 -8.81 16.09
CA GLY A 243 2.83 -9.74 16.29
C GLY A 243 2.10 -9.61 17.63
N ILE A 244 2.60 -8.80 18.57
CA ILE A 244 1.97 -8.55 19.87
C ILE A 244 1.28 -7.18 19.87
N SER A 245 2.05 -6.13 19.56
CA SER A 245 1.57 -4.74 19.56
C SER A 245 0.65 -4.41 18.37
N GLY A 246 0.79 -5.11 17.24
CA GLY A 246 -0.05 -4.95 16.06
C GLY A 246 -1.52 -5.25 16.34
N PRO A 247 -1.87 -6.48 16.77
CA PRO A 247 -3.25 -6.84 17.12
C PRO A 247 -3.85 -5.92 18.18
N VAL A 248 -3.08 -5.53 19.22
CA VAL A 248 -3.57 -4.60 20.25
C VAL A 248 -3.97 -3.25 19.67
N GLN A 249 -3.17 -2.67 18.78
CA GLN A 249 -3.55 -1.40 18.12
C GLN A 249 -4.70 -1.57 17.14
N ARG A 250 -4.77 -2.73 16.48
CA ARG A 250 -5.89 -3.06 15.60
C ARG A 250 -7.21 -3.13 16.37
N ASP A 251 -7.22 -3.84 17.49
CA ASP A 251 -8.38 -3.96 18.38
C ASP A 251 -8.77 -2.61 18.95
N ALA A 252 -7.80 -1.75 19.30
CA ALA A 252 -8.07 -0.38 19.74
C ALA A 252 -8.76 0.46 18.66
N LEU A 253 -8.31 0.37 17.40
CA LEU A 253 -8.98 1.03 16.28
C LEU A 253 -10.39 0.46 16.06
N ASP A 254 -10.55 -0.86 16.07
CA ASP A 254 -11.85 -1.49 15.84
C ASP A 254 -12.83 -1.15 16.97
N GLY A 255 -12.38 -1.12 18.23
CA GLY A 255 -13.16 -0.65 19.37
C GLY A 255 -13.56 0.82 19.24
N LEU A 256 -12.63 1.71 18.86
CA LEU A 256 -12.92 3.12 18.61
C LEU A 256 -14.01 3.29 17.54
N LEU A 257 -13.91 2.57 16.43
CA LEU A 257 -14.89 2.63 15.34
C LEU A 257 -16.25 2.04 15.74
N LEU A 258 -16.26 0.95 16.51
CA LEU A 258 -17.48 0.26 16.91
C LEU A 258 -18.24 1.03 17.99
N GLU A 259 -17.54 1.43 19.05
CA GLU A 259 -18.14 2.06 20.23
C GLU A 259 -18.47 3.53 19.98
N SER A 260 -17.68 4.20 19.15
CA SER A 260 -17.76 5.66 18.96
C SER A 260 -18.06 6.11 17.53
N GLY A 261 -18.35 5.18 16.62
CA GLY A 261 -18.52 5.49 15.19
C GLY A 261 -19.57 6.59 14.91
N ALA A 262 -20.66 6.64 15.67
CA ALA A 262 -21.68 7.69 15.52
C ALA A 262 -21.16 9.08 15.91
N ALA A 263 -20.45 9.18 17.04
CA ALA A 263 -19.84 10.42 17.50
C ALA A 263 -18.74 10.88 16.53
N LEU A 264 -17.86 9.96 16.09
CA LEU A 264 -16.82 10.25 15.10
C LEU A 264 -17.41 10.76 13.79
N ALA A 265 -18.52 10.18 13.34
CA ALA A 265 -19.20 10.64 12.13
C ALA A 265 -19.77 12.06 12.32
N GLU A 266 -20.38 12.36 13.47
CA GLU A 266 -20.89 13.70 13.77
C GLU A 266 -19.78 14.75 13.83
N GLU A 267 -18.67 14.43 14.50
CA GLU A 267 -17.48 15.28 14.57
C GLU A 267 -16.86 15.50 13.20
N PHE A 268 -16.72 14.44 12.40
CA PHE A 268 -16.26 14.54 11.02
C PHE A 268 -17.15 15.47 10.19
N GLN A 269 -18.48 15.32 10.27
CA GLN A 269 -19.40 16.21 9.55
C GLN A 269 -19.31 17.65 10.04
N THR A 270 -19.07 17.86 11.32
CA THR A 270 -18.86 19.20 11.89
C THR A 270 -17.57 19.82 11.37
N ALA A 271 -16.46 19.09 11.38
CA ALA A 271 -15.19 19.51 10.80
C ALA A 271 -15.34 19.84 9.31
N ARG A 272 -16.01 18.96 8.56
CA ARG A 272 -16.28 19.14 7.13
C ARG A 272 -17.10 20.41 6.85
N ARG A 273 -18.16 20.70 7.61
CA ARG A 273 -18.96 21.93 7.47
C ARG A 273 -18.14 23.19 7.76
N GLY A 274 -17.12 23.08 8.61
CA GLY A 274 -16.19 24.17 8.89
C GLY A 274 -15.20 24.47 7.75
N ILE A 275 -15.10 23.60 6.74
CA ILE A 275 -14.19 23.77 5.61
C ILE A 275 -14.99 24.27 4.40
N PRO A 276 -14.64 25.44 3.82
CA PRO A 276 -15.36 25.98 2.67
C PRO A 276 -15.41 25.04 1.46
N ASP A 277 -16.50 25.08 0.70
CA ASP A 277 -16.64 24.31 -0.54
C ASP A 277 -15.59 24.67 -1.61
N THR A 278 -15.06 25.88 -1.52
CA THR A 278 -13.99 26.41 -2.37
C THR A 278 -12.59 26.01 -1.91
N PHE A 279 -12.45 25.33 -0.76
CA PHE A 279 -11.14 24.92 -0.25
C PHE A 279 -10.43 24.01 -1.26
N ARG A 280 -9.17 24.33 -1.56
CA ARG A 280 -8.29 23.54 -2.41
C ARG A 280 -6.92 23.47 -1.76
N ALA A 281 -6.24 22.34 -1.94
CA ALA A 281 -4.88 22.16 -1.47
C ALA A 281 -3.97 23.11 -2.25
N ALA A 282 -2.96 23.64 -1.58
CA ALA A 282 -2.00 24.52 -2.19
C ALA A 282 -1.27 23.80 -3.35
N PRO A 283 -0.97 24.47 -4.47
CA PRO A 283 -0.37 23.86 -5.65
C PRO A 283 0.90 23.04 -5.37
N GLU A 284 1.74 23.51 -4.45
CA GLU A 284 2.98 22.84 -3.99
C GLU A 284 2.73 21.56 -3.20
N SER A 285 1.51 21.37 -2.69
CA SER A 285 1.08 20.16 -2.01
C SER A 285 0.39 19.17 -2.95
N LEU A 286 0.21 19.52 -4.23
CA LEU A 286 -0.41 18.66 -5.24
C LEU A 286 0.63 17.86 -6.02
N TYR A 287 0.43 16.55 -6.07
CA TYR A 287 1.35 15.62 -6.70
C TYR A 287 0.75 15.02 -7.98
N ARG A 288 1.58 14.93 -9.02
CA ARG A 288 1.31 13.98 -10.12
C ARG A 288 1.42 12.55 -9.58
N PRO A 289 0.72 11.57 -10.19
CA PRO A 289 0.88 10.19 -9.78
C PRO A 289 2.34 9.75 -9.87
N MET A 290 2.83 9.19 -8.77
CA MET A 290 4.18 8.65 -8.68
C MET A 290 4.14 7.13 -8.58
N SER A 291 5.12 6.48 -9.21
CA SER A 291 5.29 5.04 -9.15
C SER A 291 5.97 4.62 -7.86
N VAL A 292 5.54 3.51 -7.29
CA VAL A 292 6.22 2.81 -6.20
C VAL A 292 7.52 2.17 -6.66
N VAL A 293 7.64 1.76 -7.93
CA VAL A 293 8.86 1.21 -8.53
C VAL A 293 9.87 2.31 -8.86
N SER A 294 11.13 2.13 -8.47
CA SER A 294 12.21 3.07 -8.75
C SER A 294 12.61 3.08 -10.22
N ARG A 295 13.02 4.26 -10.73
CA ARG A 295 13.60 4.39 -12.08
C ARG A 295 14.81 3.49 -12.30
N LYS A 296 15.62 3.30 -11.25
CA LYS A 296 16.83 2.48 -11.29
C LYS A 296 16.49 1.02 -11.54
N PHE A 297 15.50 0.48 -10.83
CA PHE A 297 15.07 -0.90 -11.03
C PHE A 297 14.44 -1.10 -12.41
N GLU A 298 13.51 -0.22 -12.81
CA GLU A 298 12.86 -0.30 -14.12
C GLU A 298 13.87 -0.33 -15.26
N ARG A 299 14.81 0.62 -15.30
CA ARG A 299 15.84 0.66 -16.34
C ARG A 299 16.67 -0.62 -16.42
N ARG A 300 17.10 -1.13 -15.26
CA ARG A 300 17.90 -2.36 -15.18
C ARG A 300 17.13 -3.55 -15.75
N VAL A 301 15.83 -3.63 -15.48
CA VAL A 301 14.95 -4.66 -16.03
C VAL A 301 14.79 -4.50 -17.54
N GLN A 302 14.49 -3.28 -18.02
CA GLN A 302 14.35 -2.99 -19.45
C GLN A 302 15.62 -3.34 -20.24
N GLU A 303 16.79 -2.96 -19.73
CA GLU A 303 18.09 -3.29 -20.31
C GLU A 303 18.27 -4.82 -20.41
N LYS A 304 17.97 -5.58 -19.35
CA LYS A 304 18.03 -7.06 -19.35
C LYS A 304 17.00 -7.72 -20.25
N MET A 305 15.79 -7.16 -20.35
CA MET A 305 14.72 -7.66 -21.23
C MET A 305 15.07 -7.48 -22.71
N ALA A 306 15.84 -6.44 -23.05
CA ALA A 306 16.28 -6.13 -24.41
C ALA A 306 17.64 -6.75 -24.78
N GLN A 307 18.45 -7.15 -23.79
CA GLN A 307 19.78 -7.71 -24.03
C GLN A 307 19.68 -9.05 -24.78
N PRO A 308 20.45 -9.27 -25.86
CA PRO A 308 20.55 -10.58 -26.50
C PRO A 308 20.88 -11.70 -25.50
N VAL A 309 20.39 -12.92 -25.76
CA VAL A 309 20.84 -14.09 -24.99
C VAL A 309 22.30 -14.38 -25.36
N ASP A 310 23.11 -14.74 -24.36
CA ASP A 310 24.50 -15.12 -24.55
C ASP A 310 24.62 -16.29 -25.55
N ALA A 311 25.38 -16.06 -26.62
CA ALA A 311 25.65 -17.02 -27.69
C ALA A 311 26.26 -18.32 -27.17
N ALA A 312 27.15 -18.23 -26.18
CA ALA A 312 27.83 -19.38 -25.61
C ALA A 312 26.86 -20.31 -24.85
N ARG A 313 25.77 -19.76 -24.33
CA ARG A 313 24.71 -20.55 -23.68
C ARG A 313 23.78 -21.26 -24.68
N LEU A 314 23.83 -20.85 -25.95
CA LEU A 314 23.00 -21.40 -27.03
C LEU A 314 23.75 -22.42 -27.90
N GLN A 315 25.08 -22.37 -27.93
CA GLN A 315 25.91 -23.36 -28.62
C GLN A 315 25.93 -24.69 -27.86
N ARG A 316 24.83 -25.46 -27.96
CA ARG A 316 24.76 -26.84 -27.47
C ARG A 316 25.19 -27.87 -28.53
N SER A 317 25.31 -27.47 -29.80
CA SER A 317 25.76 -28.31 -30.92
C SER A 317 26.34 -27.45 -32.06
N PRO A 318 27.37 -27.91 -32.79
CA PRO A 318 27.89 -27.28 -34.01
C PRO A 318 26.80 -27.01 -35.07
N GLU A 319 25.75 -27.83 -35.11
CA GLU A 319 24.63 -27.71 -36.06
C GLU A 319 23.72 -26.49 -35.78
N THR A 320 23.86 -25.85 -34.62
CA THR A 320 23.09 -24.65 -34.22
C THR A 320 23.88 -23.35 -34.34
N ALA A 321 25.14 -23.39 -34.81
CA ALA A 321 26.02 -22.23 -34.89
C ALA A 321 25.46 -21.10 -35.80
N TRP A 322 24.67 -21.44 -36.83
CA TRP A 322 24.01 -20.47 -37.72
C TRP A 322 22.85 -19.71 -37.05
N ILE A 323 22.38 -20.14 -35.88
CA ILE A 323 21.33 -19.49 -35.09
C ILE A 323 21.90 -18.30 -34.28
N ALA A 324 23.22 -18.08 -34.28
CA ALA A 324 23.87 -16.99 -33.54
C ALA A 324 23.82 -15.61 -34.22
N THR A 325 22.79 -15.31 -35.02
CA THR A 325 22.59 -13.93 -35.50
C THR A 325 22.05 -13.04 -34.37
N PRO A 326 22.37 -11.74 -34.33
CA PRO A 326 21.79 -10.82 -33.33
C PRO A 326 20.27 -10.83 -33.31
N GLN A 327 19.62 -10.96 -34.47
CA GLN A 327 18.17 -11.06 -34.58
C GLN A 327 17.61 -12.34 -33.95
N ALA A 328 18.27 -13.48 -34.18
CA ALA A 328 17.86 -14.75 -33.57
C ALA A 328 18.06 -14.73 -32.04
N MET A 329 19.14 -14.12 -31.54
CA MET A 329 19.35 -13.95 -30.10
C MET A 329 18.29 -13.06 -29.44
N LEU A 330 17.86 -11.99 -30.12
CA LEU A 330 16.77 -11.12 -29.66
C LEU A 330 15.42 -11.85 -29.66
N ARG A 331 15.13 -12.66 -30.70
CA ARG A 331 13.94 -13.53 -30.71
C ARG A 331 13.96 -14.52 -29.55
N GLN A 332 15.13 -15.10 -29.26
CA GLN A 332 15.29 -16.03 -28.14
C GLN A 332 15.12 -15.32 -26.80
N ARG A 333 15.63 -14.09 -26.63
CA ARG A 333 15.39 -13.29 -25.42
C ARG A 333 13.89 -13.04 -25.21
N ARG A 334 13.17 -12.68 -26.27
CA ARG A 334 11.72 -12.50 -26.22
C ARG A 334 11.01 -13.78 -25.77
N LEU A 335 11.37 -14.92 -26.37
CA LEU A 335 10.81 -16.22 -25.98
C LEU A 335 11.11 -16.55 -24.51
N LEU A 336 12.33 -16.30 -24.04
CA LEU A 336 12.69 -16.49 -22.63
C LEU A 336 11.82 -15.65 -21.70
N ASN A 337 11.62 -14.36 -22.03
CA ASN A 337 10.74 -13.48 -21.25
C ASN A 337 9.29 -14.00 -21.23
N GLU A 338 8.78 -14.51 -22.36
CA GLU A 338 7.44 -15.11 -22.44
C GLU A 338 7.33 -16.42 -21.62
N VAL A 339 8.37 -17.26 -21.61
CA VAL A 339 8.42 -18.48 -20.79
C VAL A 339 8.44 -18.14 -19.29
N LEU A 340 9.26 -17.17 -18.88
CA LEU A 340 9.26 -16.69 -17.49
C LEU A 340 7.90 -16.12 -17.09
N ALA A 341 7.27 -15.34 -17.97
CA ALA A 341 5.94 -14.78 -17.75
C ALA A 341 4.87 -15.86 -17.61
N MET A 342 4.97 -16.95 -18.39
CA MET A 342 4.09 -18.12 -18.26
C MET A 342 4.22 -18.77 -16.88
N GLY A 343 5.43 -18.86 -16.34
CA GLY A 343 5.67 -19.34 -14.97
C GLY A 343 4.97 -18.47 -13.92
N VAL A 344 5.16 -17.15 -13.99
CA VAL A 344 4.51 -16.19 -13.08
C VAL A 344 2.98 -16.28 -13.16
N VAL A 345 2.43 -16.38 -14.37
CA VAL A 345 0.97 -16.51 -14.59
C VAL A 345 0.45 -17.83 -14.02
N ALA A 346 1.20 -18.92 -14.15
CA ALA A 346 0.81 -20.22 -13.59
C ALA A 346 0.82 -20.20 -12.06
N GLU A 347 1.73 -19.46 -11.44
CA GLU A 347 1.87 -19.36 -9.99
C GLU A 347 0.82 -18.44 -9.33
N LEU A 348 0.41 -17.35 -10.01
CA LEU A 348 -0.56 -16.38 -9.50
C LEU A 348 -1.99 -16.53 -10.02
N GLY A 349 -2.18 -17.16 -11.17
CA GLY A 349 -3.47 -17.26 -11.84
C GLY A 349 -4.32 -18.42 -11.32
N PRO A 350 -5.66 -18.32 -11.42
CA PRO A 350 -6.50 -19.50 -11.27
C PRO A 350 -6.14 -20.55 -12.33
N PRO A 351 -6.53 -21.83 -12.13
CA PRO A 351 -6.44 -22.84 -13.17
C PRO A 351 -7.08 -22.31 -14.46
N ALA A 352 -6.29 -22.24 -15.53
CA ALA A 352 -6.70 -21.68 -16.81
C ALA A 352 -6.04 -22.49 -17.94
N GLY A 353 -6.74 -22.61 -19.07
CA GLY A 353 -6.20 -23.29 -20.25
C GLY A 353 -4.95 -22.58 -20.79
N ILE A 354 -4.11 -23.35 -21.50
CA ILE A 354 -2.80 -22.90 -22.01
C ILE A 354 -2.92 -21.62 -22.84
N ARG A 355 -3.96 -21.50 -23.69
CA ARG A 355 -4.20 -20.31 -24.53
C ARG A 355 -4.41 -19.05 -23.71
N GLU A 356 -5.17 -19.13 -22.61
CA GLU A 356 -5.43 -17.98 -21.75
C GLU A 356 -4.16 -17.59 -20.99
N ARG A 357 -3.41 -18.57 -20.48
CA ARG A 357 -2.10 -18.31 -19.86
C ARG A 357 -1.14 -17.60 -20.81
N ALA A 358 -1.09 -18.03 -22.08
CA ALA A 358 -0.25 -17.37 -23.09
C ALA A 358 -0.65 -15.92 -23.36
N ARG A 359 -1.95 -15.60 -23.38
CA ARG A 359 -2.43 -14.21 -23.50
C ARG A 359 -2.05 -13.38 -22.28
N GLN A 360 -2.19 -13.94 -21.08
CA GLN A 360 -1.80 -13.26 -19.84
C GLN A 360 -0.28 -13.06 -19.78
N ALA A 361 0.52 -14.03 -20.18
CA ALA A 361 1.98 -13.92 -20.22
C ALA A 361 2.44 -12.75 -21.09
N LYS A 362 1.85 -12.57 -22.28
CA LYS A 362 2.12 -11.40 -23.14
C LYS A 362 1.82 -10.07 -22.44
N ARG A 363 0.71 -10.00 -21.70
CA ARG A 363 0.38 -8.81 -20.89
C ARG A 363 1.39 -8.59 -19.78
N THR A 364 1.76 -9.64 -19.05
CA THR A 364 2.79 -9.59 -18.00
C THR A 364 4.14 -9.09 -18.53
N VAL A 365 4.55 -9.50 -19.75
CA VAL A 365 5.78 -8.99 -20.40
C VAL A 365 5.68 -7.48 -20.67
N ALA A 366 4.53 -7.01 -21.15
CA ALA A 366 4.31 -5.57 -21.37
C ALA A 366 4.33 -4.79 -20.04
N GLU A 367 3.68 -5.32 -19.00
CA GLU A 367 3.68 -4.73 -17.65
C GLU A 367 5.10 -4.65 -17.06
N ALA A 368 5.91 -5.72 -17.19
CA ALA A 368 7.30 -5.73 -16.74
C ALA A 368 8.20 -4.77 -17.53
N SER A 369 7.86 -4.51 -18.80
CA SER A 369 8.57 -3.54 -19.63
C SER A 369 8.19 -2.09 -19.29
N ALA A 370 7.04 -1.88 -18.64
CA ALA A 370 6.48 -0.58 -18.30
C ALA A 370 6.10 -0.49 -16.81
N LEU A 371 6.96 -1.01 -15.92
CA LEU A 371 6.68 -1.18 -14.48
C LEU A 371 6.14 0.08 -13.80
N ARG A 372 6.63 1.26 -14.18
CA ARG A 372 6.22 2.53 -13.56
C ARG A 372 4.90 3.09 -14.11
N SER A 373 4.36 2.47 -15.16
CA SER A 373 3.07 2.82 -15.78
C SER A 373 1.93 1.93 -15.30
N VAL A 374 2.23 0.82 -14.62
CA VAL A 374 1.24 -0.11 -14.05
C VAL A 374 0.60 0.54 -12.82
N GLY A 375 -0.73 0.68 -12.81
CA GLY A 375 -1.45 1.20 -11.64
C GLY A 375 -2.89 1.52 -11.89
#